data_AF-A9ERS2-F1
#
_entry.id   AF-A9ERS2-F1
#
_cell.length_a   1.000
_cell.length_b   1.000
_cell.length_c   1.000
_cell.angle_alpha   90.00
_cell.angle_beta   90.00
_cell.angle_gamma   90.00
#
_symmetry.space_group_name_H-M   'P 1'
#
loop_
_entity.id
_entity.type
_entity.pdbx_description
1 polymer ?
#
loop_
_entity_poly.entity_id
_entity_poly.type
_entity_poly.pdbx_seq_one_letter_code
_entity_poly.pdbx_strand_id
1 'polypeptide(L)'
;MGTLGAQRKAFFDELEKAFDIASFETFLSLHLGKRLDDLSPPAALPQLLTKVVQKAEEQSWLSALLTALKEGKPGAVGLHAVIDAILKDWSAAGARVPGDPYNLFLTTRGGFVNRESTRAILKGMHASTGNRIVLLRGGAGAGKTHTWHFLNTVAKEKSFPAIYIDFVKWQNARAKEVMGSMAEQLDADLQPKFDEFARKPRQTLQLAEWFAGAVKKRGVRCWVFFDHLDKVEPPPEVMGLVRELMSIADSDLADIRLVIVGLREDDDVSDFAPLVDIAKGVQRDDVARFFHAVGEFVGAKIDDAAVEAAIVKIYAPVAPGDKPVPARELTRRIGEEALRLFPGIAS
;
A
#
# COMPACT_ATOMS: atom_id res chain seq x y z
N MET A 1 -21.29 -15.56 18.65
CA MET A 1 -20.83 -15.18 17.29
C MET A 1 -20.94 -13.67 17.19
N GLY A 2 -19.84 -12.96 16.94
CA GLY A 2 -19.85 -11.49 16.88
C GLY A 2 -20.69 -10.96 15.71
N THR A 3 -21.13 -9.71 15.84
CA THR A 3 -21.88 -8.95 14.82
C THR A 3 -21.26 -9.03 13.43
N LEU A 4 -19.93 -9.05 13.34
CA LEU A 4 -19.16 -9.19 12.10
C LEU A 4 -19.44 -10.50 11.34
N GLY A 5 -19.61 -11.62 12.05
CA GLY A 5 -19.89 -12.91 11.42
C GLY A 5 -21.29 -12.95 10.79
N ALA A 6 -22.27 -12.30 11.43
CA ALA A 6 -23.62 -12.18 10.91
C ALA A 6 -23.68 -11.27 9.67
N GLN A 7 -22.95 -10.15 9.68
CA GLN A 7 -22.85 -9.25 8.53
C GLN A 7 -22.17 -9.89 7.34
N ARG A 8 -21.05 -10.61 7.56
CA ARG A 8 -20.34 -11.30 6.48
C ARG A 8 -21.21 -12.37 5.83
N LYS A 9 -21.97 -13.11 6.64
CA LYS A 9 -22.96 -14.06 6.12
C LYS A 9 -24.05 -13.37 5.30
N ALA A 10 -24.67 -12.31 5.84
CA ALA A 10 -25.70 -11.55 5.13
C ALA A 10 -25.19 -10.97 3.81
N PHE A 11 -23.93 -10.53 3.76
CA PHE A 11 -23.30 -10.03 2.54
C PHE A 11 -23.16 -11.11 1.48
N PHE A 12 -22.68 -12.31 1.84
CA PHE A 12 -22.61 -13.42 0.90
C PHE A 12 -23.99 -13.90 0.45
N ASP A 13 -24.97 -13.99 1.36
CA ASP A 13 -26.35 -14.38 1.03
C ASP A 13 -26.97 -13.40 0.01
N GLU A 14 -26.71 -12.09 0.14
CA GLU A 14 -27.21 -11.09 -0.82
C GLU A 14 -26.42 -11.08 -2.14
N LEU A 15 -25.11 -11.35 -2.12
CA LEU A 15 -24.32 -11.52 -3.34
C LEU A 15 -24.79 -12.72 -4.16
N GLU A 16 -25.06 -13.86 -3.51
CA GLU A 16 -25.57 -15.07 -4.16
C GLU A 16 -26.94 -14.85 -4.80
N LYS A 17 -27.80 -13.99 -4.23
CA LYS A 17 -29.08 -13.62 -4.84
C LYS A 17 -28.91 -12.65 -6.02
N ALA A 18 -27.93 -11.75 -5.94
CA ALA A 18 -27.75 -10.69 -6.92
C ALA A 18 -27.06 -11.16 -8.21
N PHE A 19 -26.39 -12.32 -8.17
CA PHE A 19 -25.56 -12.81 -9.26
C PHE A 19 -25.71 -14.31 -9.51
N ASP A 20 -25.56 -14.67 -10.78
CA ASP A 20 -25.07 -16.00 -11.18
C ASP A 20 -23.59 -15.90 -11.59
N ILE A 21 -22.95 -17.02 -11.92
CA ILE A 21 -21.51 -17.04 -12.26
C ILE A 21 -21.20 -16.13 -13.46
N ALA A 22 -22.01 -16.21 -14.52
CA ALA A 22 -21.76 -15.46 -15.77
C ALA A 22 -21.93 -13.94 -15.60
N SER A 23 -22.97 -13.52 -14.88
CA SER A 23 -23.22 -12.11 -14.57
C SER A 23 -22.18 -11.55 -13.59
N PHE A 24 -21.69 -12.36 -12.64
CA PHE A 24 -20.62 -11.94 -11.73
C PHE A 24 -19.29 -11.77 -12.45
N GLU A 25 -18.93 -12.70 -13.32
CA GLU A 25 -17.73 -12.58 -14.16
C GLU A 25 -17.78 -11.34 -15.05
N THR A 26 -18.92 -11.12 -15.72
CA THR A 26 -19.14 -9.93 -16.55
C THR A 26 -19.00 -8.65 -15.72
N PHE A 27 -19.57 -8.62 -14.52
CA PHE A 27 -19.48 -7.49 -13.60
C PHE A 27 -18.03 -7.20 -13.20
N LEU A 28 -17.26 -8.21 -12.81
CA LEU A 28 -15.84 -8.04 -12.44
C LEU A 28 -15.01 -7.51 -13.60
N SER A 29 -15.27 -7.98 -14.82
CA SER A 29 -14.57 -7.52 -16.02
C SER A 29 -14.91 -6.06 -16.33
N LEU A 30 -16.19 -5.71 -16.38
CA LEU A 30 -16.64 -4.38 -16.80
C LEU A 30 -16.39 -3.28 -15.76
N HIS A 31 -16.67 -3.55 -14.48
CA HIS A 31 -16.60 -2.51 -13.45
C HIS A 31 -15.24 -2.44 -12.74
N LEU A 32 -14.48 -3.53 -12.75
CA LEU A 32 -13.25 -3.65 -11.97
C LEU A 32 -12.02 -4.03 -12.81
N GLY A 33 -12.20 -4.33 -14.10
CA GLY A 33 -11.13 -4.78 -14.98
C GLY A 33 -10.47 -6.08 -14.49
N LYS A 34 -11.21 -6.94 -13.79
CA LYS A 34 -10.71 -8.21 -13.23
C LYS A 34 -11.33 -9.39 -13.96
N ARG A 35 -10.51 -10.39 -14.30
CA ARG A 35 -10.99 -11.67 -14.84
C ARG A 35 -11.18 -12.66 -13.70
N LEU A 36 -12.26 -13.43 -13.73
CA LEU A 36 -12.57 -14.38 -12.66
C LEU A 36 -11.51 -15.49 -12.57
N ASP A 37 -11.01 -15.97 -13.72
CA ASP A 37 -9.96 -16.98 -13.82
C ASP A 37 -8.64 -16.57 -13.14
N ASP A 38 -8.34 -15.27 -13.08
CA ASP A 38 -7.14 -14.75 -12.41
C ASP A 38 -7.30 -14.72 -10.88
N LEU A 39 -8.54 -14.74 -10.39
CA LEU A 39 -8.87 -14.57 -8.97
C LEU A 39 -9.15 -15.91 -8.28
N SER A 40 -9.75 -16.86 -8.98
CA SER A 40 -10.11 -18.17 -8.44
C SER A 40 -10.15 -19.24 -9.53
N PRO A 41 -9.72 -20.48 -9.25
CA PRO A 41 -10.04 -21.60 -10.12
C PRO A 41 -11.56 -21.80 -10.25
N PRO A 42 -12.04 -22.46 -11.32
CA PRO A 42 -13.45 -22.77 -11.51
C PRO A 42 -14.04 -23.51 -10.30
N ALA A 43 -15.13 -22.98 -9.76
CA ALA A 43 -15.77 -23.48 -8.54
C ALA A 43 -17.27 -23.09 -8.52
N ALA A 44 -18.03 -23.58 -7.53
CA ALA A 44 -19.41 -23.13 -7.35
C ALA A 44 -19.47 -21.65 -6.92
N LEU A 45 -20.54 -20.94 -7.28
CA LEU A 45 -20.68 -19.50 -7.02
C LEU A 45 -20.36 -19.08 -5.56
N PRO A 46 -20.85 -19.77 -4.50
CA PRO A 46 -20.52 -19.39 -3.12
C PRO A 46 -19.00 -19.40 -2.83
N GLN A 47 -18.30 -20.39 -3.39
CA GLN A 47 -16.86 -20.54 -3.24
C GLN A 47 -16.11 -19.45 -4.02
N LEU A 48 -16.58 -19.14 -5.23
CA LEU A 48 -16.05 -18.06 -6.05
C LEU A 48 -16.20 -16.70 -5.37
N LEU A 49 -17.40 -16.38 -4.86
CA LEU A 49 -17.66 -15.12 -4.15
C LEU A 49 -16.75 -14.99 -2.94
N THR A 50 -16.62 -16.07 -2.14
CA THR A 50 -15.71 -16.09 -0.99
C THR A 50 -14.27 -15.82 -1.39
N LYS A 51 -13.78 -16.47 -2.47
CA LYS A 51 -12.41 -16.28 -2.97
C LYS A 51 -12.17 -14.88 -3.52
N VAL A 52 -13.14 -14.31 -4.23
CA VAL A 52 -13.02 -12.95 -4.79
C VAL A 52 -13.00 -11.91 -3.67
N VAL A 53 -13.88 -12.02 -2.67
CA VAL A 53 -13.86 -11.13 -1.50
C VAL A 53 -12.54 -11.26 -0.74
N GLN A 54 -12.06 -12.48 -0.50
CA GLN A 54 -10.76 -12.72 0.12
C GLN A 54 -9.62 -12.10 -0.70
N LYS A 55 -9.63 -12.23 -2.03
CA LYS A 55 -8.64 -11.60 -2.90
C LYS A 55 -8.73 -10.08 -2.89
N ALA A 56 -9.93 -9.53 -2.82
CA ALA A 56 -10.16 -8.09 -2.71
C ALA A 56 -9.63 -7.53 -1.38
N GLU A 57 -9.77 -8.27 -0.28
CA GLU A 57 -9.14 -7.98 1.01
C GLU A 57 -7.60 -8.05 0.88
N GLU A 58 -7.07 -9.19 0.43
CA GLU A 58 -5.63 -9.45 0.28
C GLU A 58 -4.92 -8.43 -0.62
N GLN A 59 -5.59 -7.98 -1.68
CA GLN A 59 -5.05 -7.04 -2.67
C GLN A 59 -5.56 -5.60 -2.47
N SER A 60 -6.26 -5.34 -1.36
CA SER A 60 -6.64 -3.98 -0.94
C SER A 60 -7.58 -3.24 -1.90
N TRP A 61 -8.47 -3.95 -2.59
CA TRP A 61 -9.51 -3.38 -3.45
C TRP A 61 -10.94 -3.74 -3.00
N LEU A 62 -11.13 -4.25 -1.78
CA LEU A 62 -12.46 -4.54 -1.24
C LEU A 62 -13.38 -3.31 -1.23
N SER A 63 -12.89 -2.12 -0.87
CA SER A 63 -13.71 -0.90 -0.94
C SER A 63 -14.17 -0.59 -2.37
N ALA A 64 -13.30 -0.79 -3.37
CA ALA A 64 -13.66 -0.59 -4.77
C ALA A 64 -14.69 -1.62 -5.23
N LEU A 65 -14.57 -2.87 -4.77
CA LEU A 65 -15.57 -3.91 -4.99
C LEU A 65 -16.94 -3.51 -4.40
N LEU A 66 -16.97 -3.04 -3.15
CA LEU A 66 -18.22 -2.61 -2.50
C LEU A 66 -18.87 -1.42 -3.22
N THR A 67 -18.09 -0.43 -3.64
CA THR A 67 -18.59 0.71 -4.44
C THR A 67 -19.12 0.24 -5.79
N ALA A 68 -18.34 -0.55 -6.52
CA ALA A 68 -18.75 -1.09 -7.82
C ALA A 68 -20.03 -1.92 -7.71
N LEU A 69 -20.20 -2.69 -6.63
CA LEU A 69 -21.41 -3.49 -6.40
C LEU A 69 -22.66 -2.60 -6.24
N LYS A 70 -22.53 -1.43 -5.57
CA LYS A 70 -23.62 -0.46 -5.46
C LYS A 70 -23.98 0.18 -6.81
N GLU A 71 -22.98 0.48 -7.62
CA GLU A 71 -23.17 1.15 -8.91
C GLU A 71 -23.67 0.20 -10.00
N GLY A 72 -23.14 -1.03 -10.05
CA GLY A 72 -23.45 -2.01 -11.09
C GLY A 72 -24.74 -2.81 -10.86
N LYS A 73 -25.34 -2.74 -9.66
CA LYS A 73 -26.59 -3.45 -9.32
C LYS A 73 -27.61 -2.54 -8.62
N PRO A 74 -28.09 -1.46 -9.27
CA PRO A 74 -28.97 -0.48 -8.62
C PRO A 74 -30.27 -1.06 -8.03
N GLY A 75 -30.76 -2.18 -8.57
CA GLY A 75 -31.97 -2.87 -8.09
C GLY A 75 -31.76 -3.81 -6.89
N ALA A 76 -30.51 -4.07 -6.47
CA ALA A 76 -30.19 -4.99 -5.38
C ALA A 76 -30.27 -4.28 -4.01
N VAL A 77 -31.47 -3.87 -3.61
CA VAL A 77 -31.71 -3.09 -2.39
C VAL A 77 -31.18 -3.79 -1.13
N GLY A 78 -31.34 -5.11 -1.03
CA GLY A 78 -30.83 -5.90 0.09
C GLY A 78 -29.31 -5.86 0.19
N LEU A 79 -28.62 -6.06 -0.94
CA LEU A 79 -27.16 -5.95 -1.04
C LEU A 79 -26.69 -4.55 -0.65
N HIS A 80 -27.35 -3.50 -1.12
CA HIS A 80 -26.99 -2.11 -0.78
C HIS A 80 -27.10 -1.85 0.71
N ALA A 81 -28.17 -2.30 1.36
CA ALA A 81 -28.36 -2.14 2.80
C ALA A 81 -27.25 -2.83 3.60
N VAL A 82 -26.82 -4.03 3.18
CA VAL A 82 -25.70 -4.73 3.81
C VAL A 82 -24.37 -4.02 3.56
N ILE A 83 -24.11 -3.56 2.33
CA ILE A 83 -22.91 -2.77 2.01
C ILE A 83 -22.88 -1.49 2.85
N ASP A 84 -24.00 -0.77 2.95
CA ASP A 84 -24.10 0.44 3.74
C ASP A 84 -23.92 0.17 5.23
N ALA A 85 -24.42 -0.94 5.75
CA ALA A 85 -24.15 -1.36 7.12
C ALA A 85 -22.67 -1.71 7.34
N ILE A 86 -22.02 -2.38 6.39
CA ILE A 86 -20.58 -2.69 6.44
C ILE A 86 -19.76 -1.40 6.40
N LEU A 87 -20.05 -0.48 5.46
CA LEU A 87 -19.36 0.80 5.34
C LEU A 87 -19.65 1.71 6.53
N LYS A 88 -20.88 1.69 7.05
CA LYS A 88 -21.26 2.39 8.27
C LYS A 88 -20.52 1.83 9.46
N ASP A 89 -20.44 0.53 9.63
CA ASP A 89 -19.65 -0.07 10.71
C ASP A 89 -18.17 0.20 10.51
N TRP A 90 -17.65 0.17 9.30
CA TRP A 90 -16.27 0.59 9.03
C TRP A 90 -16.03 2.07 9.29
N SER A 91 -17.04 2.94 9.21
CA SER A 91 -16.96 4.37 9.49
C SER A 91 -17.43 4.76 10.90
N ALA A 92 -18.11 3.87 11.63
CA ALA A 92 -18.55 4.06 13.01
C ALA A 92 -17.59 3.37 13.99
N ALA A 93 -17.09 2.20 13.61
CA ALA A 93 -15.77 1.78 14.04
C ALA A 93 -14.78 2.89 13.60
N GLY A 94 -14.84 3.29 12.33
CA GLY A 94 -14.13 4.43 11.74
C GLY A 94 -14.46 5.82 12.24
N ALA A 95 -15.09 5.98 13.43
CA ALA A 95 -14.97 7.22 14.17
C ALA A 95 -13.55 7.30 14.71
N ARG A 96 -12.58 7.27 13.78
CA ARG A 96 -11.20 7.63 13.98
C ARG A 96 -11.28 8.91 14.78
N VAL A 97 -10.80 8.85 16.01
CA VAL A 97 -10.24 10.05 16.62
C VAL A 97 -9.38 10.65 15.51
N PRO A 98 -9.55 11.93 15.10
CA PRO A 98 -8.73 12.57 14.09
C PRO A 98 -7.26 12.47 14.51
N GLY A 99 -6.67 11.34 14.16
CA GLY A 99 -5.39 10.88 14.62
C GLY A 99 -4.40 11.18 13.53
N ASP A 100 -3.16 11.33 13.93
CA ASP A 100 -2.09 11.47 12.98
C ASP A 100 -2.02 10.21 12.10
N PRO A 101 -2.23 10.29 10.76
CA PRO A 101 -2.18 9.12 9.87
C PRO A 101 -0.80 8.44 9.89
N TYR A 102 0.23 9.12 10.39
CA TYR A 102 1.55 8.52 10.54
C TYR A 102 1.64 7.55 11.74
N ASN A 103 0.63 7.50 12.61
CA ASN A 103 0.52 6.59 13.75
C ASN A 103 -0.30 5.31 13.47
N LEU A 104 -0.58 4.99 12.20
CA LEU A 104 -1.32 3.79 11.82
C LEU A 104 -0.59 2.49 12.24
N PHE A 105 -1.18 1.68 13.10
CA PHE A 105 -0.62 0.39 13.53
C PHE A 105 -0.84 -0.72 12.50
N LEU A 106 -1.94 -0.65 11.73
CA LEU A 106 -2.25 -1.62 10.69
C LEU A 106 -2.13 -0.99 9.31
N THR A 107 -1.66 -1.79 8.37
CA THR A 107 -1.80 -1.55 6.93
C THR A 107 -2.74 -2.58 6.34
N THR A 108 -3.04 -2.45 5.05
CA THR A 108 -3.80 -3.45 4.31
C THR A 108 -3.11 -4.83 4.21
N ARG A 109 -1.86 -4.97 4.66
CA ARG A 109 -1.10 -6.24 4.69
C ARG A 109 -0.84 -6.77 6.11
N GLY A 110 -1.34 -6.10 7.16
CA GLY A 110 -1.14 -6.49 8.56
C GLY A 110 -0.41 -5.43 9.39
N GLY A 111 0.23 -5.84 10.47
CA GLY A 111 0.87 -4.94 11.44
C GLY A 111 2.10 -4.20 10.88
N PHE A 112 2.17 -2.88 11.09
CA PHE A 112 3.32 -2.03 10.76
C PHE A 112 4.21 -1.82 12.00
N VAL A 113 5.07 -2.80 12.26
CA VAL A 113 5.89 -2.92 13.48
C VAL A 113 7.32 -2.40 13.29
N ASN A 114 7.90 -1.76 14.31
CA ASN A 114 9.29 -1.28 14.37
C ASN A 114 9.66 -0.32 13.23
N ARG A 115 8.94 0.80 13.18
CA ARG A 115 8.99 1.77 12.08
C ARG A 115 8.89 3.20 12.55
N GLU A 116 9.26 3.48 13.80
CA GLU A 116 9.15 4.80 14.41
C GLU A 116 10.01 5.83 13.66
N SER A 117 11.24 5.47 13.27
CA SER A 117 12.11 6.32 12.44
C SER A 117 11.49 6.58 11.06
N THR A 118 11.01 5.52 10.40
CA THR A 118 10.33 5.61 9.11
C THR A 118 9.10 6.52 9.19
N ARG A 119 8.25 6.34 10.22
CA ARG A 119 7.06 7.16 10.45
C ARG A 119 7.45 8.62 10.64
N ALA A 120 8.46 8.90 11.47
CA ALA A 120 8.94 10.25 11.73
C ALA A 120 9.49 10.93 10.47
N ILE A 121 10.27 10.20 9.67
CA ILE A 121 10.81 10.69 8.39
C ILE A 121 9.67 10.99 7.42
N LEU A 122 8.76 10.04 7.20
CA LEU A 122 7.64 10.20 6.28
C LEU A 122 6.69 11.32 6.73
N LYS A 123 6.51 11.49 8.05
CA LYS A 123 5.78 12.63 8.63
C LYS A 123 6.50 13.95 8.39
N GLY A 124 7.81 13.99 8.58
CA GLY A 124 8.63 15.17 8.30
C GLY A 124 8.57 15.59 6.83
N MET A 125 8.61 14.62 5.92
CA MET A 125 8.44 14.85 4.48
C MET A 125 7.07 15.43 4.12
N HIS A 126 6.07 15.37 5.01
CA HIS A 126 4.77 16.02 4.80
C HIS A 126 4.82 17.55 4.94
N ALA A 127 5.87 18.10 5.56
CA ALA A 127 6.02 19.55 5.63
C ALA A 127 6.15 20.16 4.22
N SER A 128 5.73 21.43 4.08
CA SER A 128 5.91 22.18 2.83
C SER A 128 7.38 22.42 2.49
N THR A 129 8.24 22.43 3.50
CA THR A 129 9.68 22.66 3.42
C THR A 129 10.45 21.51 4.06
N GLY A 130 11.71 21.33 3.66
CA GLY A 130 12.61 20.30 4.21
C GLY A 130 12.86 19.16 3.23
N ASN A 131 13.54 18.11 3.68
CA ASN A 131 13.95 17.02 2.81
C ASN A 131 12.76 16.27 2.19
N ARG A 132 12.86 16.06 0.87
CA ARG A 132 11.81 15.45 0.04
C ARG A 132 12.20 14.09 -0.50
N ILE A 133 13.39 13.61 -0.14
CA ILE A 133 13.97 12.36 -0.61
C ILE A 133 14.34 11.52 0.61
N VAL A 134 13.92 10.26 0.62
CA VAL A 134 14.36 9.27 1.61
C VAL A 134 14.88 8.02 0.92
N LEU A 135 16.03 7.53 1.36
CA LEU A 135 16.57 6.21 1.02
C LEU A 135 16.20 5.22 2.12
N LEU A 136 15.40 4.21 1.79
CA LEU A 136 15.11 3.10 2.69
C LEU A 136 16.10 1.96 2.42
N ARG A 137 17.03 1.78 3.36
CA ARG A 137 18.04 0.71 3.36
C ARG A 137 17.64 -0.41 4.32
N GLY A 138 18.36 -1.52 4.26
CA GLY A 138 18.17 -2.66 5.16
C GLY A 138 18.24 -4.00 4.44
N GLY A 139 18.44 -5.07 5.20
CA GLY A 139 18.59 -6.43 4.66
C GLY A 139 17.35 -6.95 3.90
N ALA A 140 17.51 -8.09 3.23
CA ALA A 140 16.39 -8.82 2.66
C ALA A 140 15.40 -9.22 3.76
N GLY A 141 14.10 -9.11 3.47
CA GLY A 141 13.07 -9.41 4.46
C GLY A 141 12.92 -8.37 5.58
N ALA A 142 13.68 -7.27 5.56
CA ALA A 142 13.52 -6.21 6.54
C ALA A 142 12.14 -5.55 6.50
N GLY A 143 11.35 -5.71 5.42
CA GLY A 143 10.02 -5.12 5.27
C GLY A 143 10.05 -3.72 4.64
N LYS A 144 10.97 -3.46 3.71
CA LYS A 144 11.08 -2.17 3.01
C LYS A 144 9.89 -1.92 2.07
N THR A 145 9.53 -2.89 1.25
CA THR A 145 8.31 -2.87 0.42
C THR A 145 7.03 -2.75 1.27
N HIS A 146 7.04 -3.23 2.52
CA HIS A 146 5.88 -3.07 3.40
C HIS A 146 5.62 -1.58 3.74
N THR A 147 6.66 -0.73 3.72
CA THR A 147 6.54 0.72 3.88
C THR A 147 5.67 1.37 2.79
N TRP A 148 5.63 0.80 1.57
CA TRP A 148 4.71 1.26 0.53
C TRP A 148 3.25 1.15 0.98
N HIS A 149 2.86 0.06 1.63
CA HIS A 149 1.47 -0.13 2.08
C HIS A 149 1.07 0.88 3.16
N PHE A 150 2.00 1.17 4.08
CA PHE A 150 1.82 2.26 5.03
C PHE A 150 1.68 3.61 4.32
N LEU A 151 2.62 3.94 3.43
CA LEU A 151 2.63 5.21 2.71
C LEU A 151 1.37 5.42 1.87
N ASN A 152 0.94 4.40 1.12
CA ASN A 152 -0.27 4.46 0.32
C ASN A 152 -1.52 4.69 1.18
N THR A 153 -1.55 4.14 2.39
CA THR A 153 -2.66 4.38 3.34
C THR A 153 -2.66 5.85 3.79
N VAL A 154 -1.50 6.36 4.20
CA VAL A 154 -1.33 7.78 4.55
C VAL A 154 -1.71 8.70 3.39
N ALA A 155 -1.31 8.35 2.16
CA ALA A 155 -1.59 9.13 0.96
C ALA A 155 -3.08 9.26 0.67
N LYS A 156 -3.82 8.15 0.78
CA LYS A 156 -5.28 8.14 0.64
C LYS A 156 -5.96 9.02 1.69
N GLU A 157 -5.52 8.92 2.94
CA GLU A 157 -6.09 9.72 4.05
C GLU A 157 -5.82 11.21 3.90
N LYS A 158 -4.70 11.58 3.28
CA LYS A 158 -4.32 12.97 2.98
C LYS A 158 -4.74 13.43 1.58
N SER A 159 -5.45 12.58 0.83
CA SER A 159 -5.94 12.86 -0.52
C SER A 159 -4.86 13.32 -1.52
N PHE A 160 -3.66 12.73 -1.45
CA PHE A 160 -2.61 12.97 -2.44
C PHE A 160 -2.26 11.71 -3.23
N PRO A 161 -1.89 11.82 -4.52
CA PRO A 161 -1.40 10.69 -5.31
C PRO A 161 -0.17 10.03 -4.70
N ALA A 162 -0.18 8.69 -4.71
CA ALA A 162 0.98 7.86 -4.42
C ALA A 162 1.23 6.91 -5.60
N ILE A 163 2.42 6.99 -6.18
CA ILE A 163 2.85 6.25 -7.35
C ILE A 163 3.85 5.19 -6.92
N TYR A 164 3.68 3.96 -7.42
CA TYR A 164 4.56 2.84 -7.12
C TYR A 164 5.21 2.32 -8.39
N ILE A 165 6.54 2.21 -8.37
CA ILE A 165 7.36 1.72 -9.47
C ILE A 165 8.22 0.58 -8.94
N ASP A 166 7.96 -0.63 -9.44
CA ASP A 166 8.67 -1.86 -9.05
C ASP A 166 9.65 -2.27 -10.14
N PHE A 167 10.94 -1.99 -9.96
CA PHE A 167 11.94 -2.16 -11.01
C PHE A 167 12.14 -3.61 -11.46
N VAL A 168 11.73 -4.61 -10.66
CA VAL A 168 11.69 -6.01 -11.13
C VAL A 168 10.80 -6.17 -12.36
N LYS A 169 9.70 -5.39 -12.43
CA LYS A 169 8.77 -5.40 -13.58
C LYS A 169 9.27 -4.55 -14.75
N TRP A 170 10.25 -3.67 -14.52
CA TRP A 170 10.73 -2.68 -15.49
C TRP A 170 12.19 -2.92 -15.92
N GLN A 171 12.73 -4.12 -15.70
CA GLN A 171 14.15 -4.45 -15.97
C GLN A 171 14.64 -4.10 -17.38
N ASN A 172 13.76 -4.15 -18.39
CA ASN A 172 14.09 -3.87 -19.80
C ASN A 172 13.39 -2.62 -20.34
N ALA A 173 12.79 -1.82 -19.45
CA ALA A 173 11.97 -0.70 -19.86
C ALA A 173 12.81 0.54 -20.18
N ARG A 174 12.28 1.36 -21.07
CA ARG A 174 12.81 2.69 -21.36
C ARG A 174 12.28 3.71 -20.38
N ALA A 175 13.00 4.83 -20.24
CA ALA A 175 12.58 5.94 -19.35
C ALA A 175 11.17 6.45 -19.68
N LYS A 176 10.80 6.50 -20.98
CA LYS A 176 9.46 6.88 -21.44
C LYS A 176 8.36 5.95 -20.92
N GLU A 177 8.63 4.65 -20.85
CA GLU A 177 7.65 3.63 -20.45
C GLU A 177 7.41 3.68 -18.93
N VAL A 178 8.48 3.86 -18.14
CA VAL A 178 8.38 4.11 -16.70
C VAL A 178 7.59 5.41 -16.45
N MET A 179 7.91 6.49 -17.17
CA MET A 179 7.20 7.77 -17.04
C MET A 179 5.72 7.65 -17.46
N GLY A 180 5.41 6.88 -18.49
CA GLY A 180 4.02 6.59 -18.89
C GLY A 180 3.22 5.94 -17.77
N SER A 181 3.78 4.93 -17.11
CA SER A 181 3.15 4.30 -15.93
C SER A 181 2.97 5.27 -14.76
N MET A 182 3.95 6.16 -14.51
CA MET A 182 3.80 7.20 -13.50
C MET A 182 2.68 8.19 -13.86
N ALA A 183 2.56 8.57 -15.12
CA ALA A 183 1.50 9.45 -15.61
C ALA A 183 0.11 8.83 -15.45
N GLU A 184 -0.05 7.56 -15.81
CA GLU A 184 -1.30 6.80 -15.64
C GLU A 184 -1.70 6.74 -14.16
N GLN A 185 -0.76 6.45 -13.26
CA GLN A 185 -1.02 6.42 -11.82
C GLN A 185 -1.31 7.80 -11.22
N LEU A 186 -0.75 8.87 -11.82
CA LEU A 186 -1.08 10.24 -11.49
C LEU A 186 -2.45 10.65 -12.05
N ASP A 187 -3.09 9.81 -12.88
CA ASP A 187 -4.30 10.13 -13.63
C ASP A 187 -4.08 11.34 -14.59
N ALA A 188 -2.84 11.56 -15.01
CA ALA A 188 -2.54 12.61 -15.97
C ALA A 188 -3.05 12.18 -17.36
N ASP A 189 -4.13 12.80 -17.83
CA ASP A 189 -4.69 12.70 -19.20
C ASP A 189 -3.72 13.15 -20.33
N LEU A 190 -2.42 13.21 -20.04
CA LEU A 190 -1.42 13.78 -20.90
C LEU A 190 -0.34 12.75 -21.18
N GLN A 191 -0.09 12.52 -22.46
CA GLN A 191 1.11 11.82 -22.91
C GLN A 191 2.36 12.67 -22.58
N PRO A 192 3.47 12.04 -22.16
CA PRO A 192 4.73 12.73 -21.95
C PRO A 192 5.16 13.50 -23.21
N LYS A 193 5.48 14.79 -23.06
CA LYS A 193 5.96 15.63 -24.17
C LYS A 193 7.47 15.79 -24.06
N PHE A 194 8.21 15.26 -25.03
CA PHE A 194 9.67 15.41 -25.14
C PHE A 194 10.12 15.26 -26.60
N ASP A 195 11.37 15.64 -26.89
CA ASP A 195 11.96 15.52 -28.21
C ASP A 195 12.56 14.13 -28.42
N GLU A 196 11.92 13.31 -29.26
CA GLU A 196 12.38 11.93 -29.55
C GLU A 196 13.74 11.88 -30.26
N PHE A 197 14.19 13.00 -30.86
CA PHE A 197 15.49 13.10 -31.53
C PHE A 197 16.59 13.67 -30.62
N ALA A 198 16.24 14.16 -29.43
CA ALA A 198 17.22 14.62 -28.46
C ALA A 198 18.09 13.47 -27.93
N ARG A 199 19.30 13.81 -27.44
CA ARG A 199 20.16 12.84 -26.76
C ARG A 199 19.49 12.35 -25.47
N LYS A 200 19.71 11.08 -25.11
CA LYS A 200 19.06 10.42 -23.96
C LYS A 200 19.05 11.23 -22.64
N PRO A 201 20.15 11.87 -22.19
CA PRO A 201 20.12 12.68 -20.96
C PRO A 201 19.17 13.89 -21.04
N ARG A 202 19.06 14.50 -22.23
CA ARG A 202 18.12 15.59 -22.46
C ARG A 202 16.68 15.08 -22.47
N GLN A 203 16.44 13.86 -22.96
CA GLN A 203 15.12 13.23 -22.92
C GLN A 203 14.69 12.92 -21.49
N THR A 204 15.58 12.38 -20.64
CA THR A 204 15.27 12.11 -19.23
C THR A 204 14.94 13.38 -18.46
N LEU A 205 15.69 14.46 -18.68
CA LEU A 205 15.39 15.78 -18.11
C LEU A 205 14.01 16.27 -18.55
N GLN A 206 13.73 16.24 -19.86
CA GLN A 206 12.42 16.68 -20.39
C GLN A 206 11.25 15.86 -19.82
N LEU A 207 11.41 14.55 -19.66
CA LEU A 207 10.40 13.69 -19.03
C LEU A 207 10.17 14.06 -17.57
N ALA A 208 11.24 14.30 -16.81
CA ALA A 208 11.17 14.67 -15.40
C ALA A 208 10.54 16.06 -15.21
N GLU A 209 10.95 17.06 -16.00
CA GLU A 209 10.36 18.40 -16.03
C GLU A 209 8.89 18.38 -16.41
N TRP A 210 8.52 17.57 -17.42
CA TRP A 210 7.13 17.38 -17.80
C TRP A 210 6.29 16.83 -16.64
N PHE A 211 6.79 15.80 -15.94
CA PHE A 211 6.11 15.21 -14.80
C PHE A 211 5.95 16.20 -13.64
N ALA A 212 7.00 16.97 -13.34
CA ALA A 212 6.96 18.06 -12.37
C ALA A 212 5.89 19.10 -12.73
N GLY A 213 5.83 19.49 -14.00
CA GLY A 213 4.78 20.37 -14.53
C GLY A 213 3.38 19.80 -14.37
N ALA A 214 3.19 18.50 -14.59
CA ALA A 214 1.91 17.82 -14.40
C ALA A 214 1.47 17.81 -12.92
N VAL A 215 2.38 17.48 -12.00
CA VAL A 215 2.13 17.54 -10.54
C VAL A 215 1.80 18.96 -10.11
N LYS A 216 2.58 19.95 -10.55
CA LYS A 216 2.36 21.37 -10.25
C LYS A 216 1.01 21.87 -10.78
N LYS A 217 0.62 21.51 -12.00
CA LYS A 217 -0.67 21.89 -12.60
C LYS A 217 -1.85 21.34 -11.81
N ARG A 218 -1.74 20.14 -11.25
CA ARG A 218 -2.77 19.56 -10.37
C ARG A 218 -2.83 20.25 -9.01
N GLY A 219 -1.76 20.93 -8.59
CA GLY A 219 -1.71 21.61 -7.29
C GLY A 219 -1.76 20.64 -6.10
N VAL A 220 -1.37 19.39 -6.33
CA VAL A 220 -1.35 18.33 -5.30
C VAL A 220 0.07 17.87 -5.03
N ARG A 221 0.30 17.42 -3.80
CA ARG A 221 1.51 16.67 -3.45
C ARG A 221 1.53 15.34 -4.21
N CYS A 222 2.69 14.86 -4.62
CA CYS A 222 2.82 13.53 -5.22
C CYS A 222 3.93 12.75 -4.53
N TRP A 223 3.63 11.55 -4.06
CA TRP A 223 4.63 10.62 -3.54
C TRP A 223 4.98 9.60 -4.60
N VAL A 224 6.27 9.35 -4.82
CA VAL A 224 6.76 8.33 -5.73
C VAL A 224 7.63 7.36 -4.95
N PHE A 225 7.26 6.08 -5.00
CA PHE A 225 7.96 4.99 -4.33
C PHE A 225 8.65 4.12 -5.38
N PHE A 226 9.98 4.18 -5.41
CA PHE A 226 10.84 3.36 -6.25
C PHE A 226 11.28 2.13 -5.47
N ASP A 227 10.89 0.94 -5.90
CA ASP A 227 11.22 -0.32 -5.23
C ASP A 227 12.14 -1.23 -6.06
N HIS A 228 12.92 -2.05 -5.36
CA HIS A 228 13.78 -3.09 -5.92
C HIS A 228 14.89 -2.63 -6.88
N LEU A 229 15.43 -1.43 -6.70
CA LEU A 229 16.62 -0.99 -7.46
C LEU A 229 17.86 -1.89 -7.22
N ASP A 230 17.88 -2.67 -6.13
CA ASP A 230 18.98 -3.59 -5.78
C ASP A 230 18.82 -4.97 -6.43
N LYS A 231 17.65 -5.25 -7.01
CA LYS A 231 17.33 -6.58 -7.57
C LYS A 231 17.56 -6.68 -9.06
N VAL A 232 17.66 -5.54 -9.73
CA VAL A 232 17.89 -5.45 -11.16
C VAL A 232 18.95 -4.39 -11.43
N GLU A 233 19.45 -4.34 -12.65
CA GLU A 233 20.26 -3.23 -13.13
C GLU A 233 19.39 -2.45 -14.13
N PRO A 234 18.71 -1.38 -13.70
CA PRO A 234 17.87 -0.61 -14.60
C PRO A 234 18.73 -0.01 -15.72
N PRO A 235 18.20 0.14 -16.95
CA PRO A 235 18.92 0.80 -18.03
C PRO A 235 19.42 2.20 -17.61
N PRO A 236 20.56 2.68 -18.12
CA PRO A 236 21.14 3.96 -17.69
C PRO A 236 20.20 5.17 -17.82
N GLU A 237 19.32 5.16 -18.82
CA GLU A 237 18.30 6.21 -19.00
C GLU A 237 17.20 6.19 -17.92
N VAL A 238 16.89 5.03 -17.37
CA VAL A 238 15.93 4.88 -16.27
C VAL A 238 16.55 5.39 -14.97
N MET A 239 17.82 5.05 -14.71
CA MET A 239 18.54 5.64 -13.58
C MET A 239 18.74 7.15 -13.75
N GLY A 240 19.00 7.61 -14.98
CA GLY A 240 19.01 9.04 -15.31
C GLY A 240 17.69 9.70 -14.94
N LEU A 241 16.55 9.11 -15.31
CA LEU A 241 15.23 9.61 -14.92
C LEU A 241 15.04 9.68 -13.39
N VAL A 242 15.46 8.66 -12.63
CA VAL A 242 15.40 8.68 -11.16
C VAL A 242 16.21 9.84 -10.59
N ARG A 243 17.44 10.07 -11.10
CA ARG A 243 18.31 11.17 -10.67
C ARG A 243 17.71 12.55 -11.01
N GLU A 244 17.12 12.72 -12.20
CA GLU A 244 16.46 13.97 -12.56
C GLU A 244 15.24 14.24 -11.67
N LEU A 245 14.47 13.21 -11.31
CA LEU A 245 13.37 13.35 -10.36
C LEU A 245 13.87 13.70 -8.95
N MET A 246 15.03 13.16 -8.52
CA MET A 246 15.68 13.56 -7.27
C MET A 246 16.06 15.05 -7.29
N SER A 247 16.69 15.52 -8.38
CA SER A 247 17.02 16.94 -8.57
C SER A 247 15.79 17.85 -8.49
N ILE A 248 14.68 17.45 -9.12
CA ILE A 248 13.40 18.18 -9.05
C ILE A 248 12.81 18.16 -7.63
N ALA A 249 12.88 17.02 -6.94
CA ALA A 249 12.39 16.91 -5.58
C ALA A 249 13.22 17.78 -4.63
N ASP A 250 14.51 17.97 -4.86
CA ASP A 250 15.41 18.80 -4.04
C ASP A 250 15.25 20.30 -4.29
N SER A 251 14.94 20.70 -5.52
CA SER A 251 14.87 22.11 -5.97
C SER A 251 13.54 22.84 -5.72
N ASP A 252 12.61 22.25 -4.97
CA ASP A 252 11.28 22.79 -4.67
C ASP A 252 10.37 23.11 -5.89
N LEU A 253 10.77 22.75 -7.12
CA LEU A 253 10.05 23.09 -8.36
C LEU A 253 8.63 22.50 -8.44
N ALA A 254 8.43 21.34 -7.84
CA ALA A 254 7.15 20.66 -7.71
C ALA A 254 7.04 19.98 -6.33
N ASP A 255 5.82 19.75 -5.84
CA ASP A 255 5.58 19.10 -4.55
C ASP A 255 5.70 17.57 -4.66
N ILE A 256 6.85 17.10 -5.15
CA ILE A 256 7.20 15.69 -5.30
C ILE A 256 7.95 15.21 -4.05
N ARG A 257 7.63 14.01 -3.59
CA ARG A 257 8.31 13.30 -2.49
C ARG A 257 8.76 11.94 -2.97
N LEU A 258 10.03 11.61 -2.79
CA LEU A 258 10.62 10.37 -3.26
C LEU A 258 10.96 9.45 -2.09
N VAL A 259 10.53 8.20 -2.21
CA VAL A 259 10.95 7.11 -1.34
C VAL A 259 11.66 6.09 -2.22
N ILE A 260 12.95 5.90 -1.99
CA ILE A 260 13.81 5.07 -2.84
C ILE A 260 14.26 3.87 -2.04
N VAL A 261 13.96 2.67 -2.54
CA VAL A 261 14.28 1.40 -1.91
C VAL A 261 15.23 0.60 -2.81
N GLY A 262 16.30 0.10 -2.20
CA GLY A 262 17.26 -0.74 -2.90
C GLY A 262 18.23 0.04 -3.78
N LEU A 263 18.39 1.35 -3.58
CA LEU A 263 19.49 2.05 -4.23
C LEU A 263 20.82 1.44 -3.76
N ARG A 264 21.74 1.15 -4.69
CA ARG A 264 23.01 0.48 -4.37
C ARG A 264 23.93 1.43 -3.63
N GLU A 265 24.92 0.91 -2.91
CA GLU A 265 25.83 1.76 -2.12
C GLU A 265 26.81 2.55 -2.99
N ASP A 266 27.12 2.03 -4.18
CA ASP A 266 27.96 2.64 -5.20
C ASP A 266 27.21 3.64 -6.10
N ASP A 267 25.89 3.70 -6.02
CA ASP A 267 25.10 4.72 -6.68
C ASP A 267 25.37 6.09 -6.03
N ASP A 268 26.15 6.92 -6.71
CA ASP A 268 26.47 8.26 -6.22
C ASP A 268 25.21 9.15 -6.18
N VAL A 269 24.80 9.48 -4.95
CA VAL A 269 23.71 10.42 -4.63
C VAL A 269 24.19 11.54 -3.72
N SER A 270 25.50 11.80 -3.71
CA SER A 270 26.13 12.81 -2.85
C SER A 270 25.74 14.25 -3.22
N ASP A 271 25.31 14.47 -4.47
CA ASP A 271 24.73 15.73 -4.94
C ASP A 271 23.38 16.06 -4.29
N PHE A 272 22.76 15.07 -3.62
CA PHE A 272 21.49 15.21 -2.92
C PHE A 272 21.71 15.08 -1.41
N ALA A 273 20.81 15.65 -0.61
CA ALA A 273 20.83 15.48 0.85
C ALA A 273 19.71 14.54 1.35
N PRO A 274 19.60 13.28 0.86
CA PRO A 274 18.48 12.45 1.20
C PRO A 274 18.51 12.03 2.67
N LEU A 275 17.33 11.90 3.27
CA LEU A 275 17.21 11.22 4.55
C LEU A 275 17.50 9.74 4.36
N VAL A 276 18.16 9.10 5.33
CA VAL A 276 18.44 7.67 5.29
C VAL A 276 17.72 7.00 6.44
N ASP A 277 16.90 6.00 6.12
CA ASP A 277 16.29 5.12 7.10
C ASP A 277 16.81 3.69 6.91
N ILE A 278 17.14 3.03 8.01
CA ILE A 278 17.66 1.67 7.99
C ILE A 278 16.59 0.75 8.57
N ALA A 279 15.83 0.12 7.68
CA ALA A 279 14.84 -0.87 8.03
C ALA A 279 15.51 -2.10 8.66
N LYS A 280 15.14 -2.37 9.91
CA LYS A 280 15.49 -3.61 10.61
C LYS A 280 14.37 -4.63 10.45
N GLY A 281 14.72 -5.90 10.52
CA GLY A 281 13.74 -6.99 10.61
C GLY A 281 13.05 -6.99 11.97
N VAL A 282 11.77 -7.39 11.99
CA VAL A 282 10.92 -7.40 13.18
C VAL A 282 11.41 -8.43 14.20
N GLN A 283 11.72 -7.97 15.40
CA GLN A 283 12.11 -8.78 16.56
C GLN A 283 10.92 -9.00 17.51
N ARG A 284 11.04 -9.97 18.43
CA ARG A 284 9.99 -10.25 19.43
C ARG A 284 9.66 -9.02 20.29
N ASP A 285 10.69 -8.31 20.76
CA ASP A 285 10.52 -7.10 21.57
C ASP A 285 9.78 -5.99 20.81
N ASP A 286 9.94 -5.94 19.48
CA ASP A 286 9.20 -5.00 18.66
C ASP A 286 7.71 -5.34 18.62
N VAL A 287 7.39 -6.64 18.53
CA VAL A 287 6.01 -7.12 18.56
C VAL A 287 5.37 -6.83 19.92
N ALA A 288 6.11 -7.02 21.02
CA ALA A 288 5.64 -6.66 22.35
C ALA A 288 5.31 -5.17 22.46
N ARG A 289 6.27 -4.30 22.10
CA ARG A 289 6.07 -2.85 22.09
C ARG A 289 4.90 -2.43 21.21
N PHE A 290 4.73 -3.08 20.06
CA PHE A 290 3.60 -2.86 19.19
C PHE A 290 2.26 -3.15 19.89
N PHE A 291 2.09 -4.32 20.52
CA PHE A 291 0.83 -4.64 21.21
C PHE A 291 0.51 -3.69 22.37
N HIS A 292 1.51 -3.26 23.13
CA HIS A 292 1.32 -2.25 24.18
C HIS A 292 0.91 -0.89 23.60
N ALA A 293 1.59 -0.44 22.54
CA ALA A 293 1.26 0.83 21.88
C ALA A 293 -0.15 0.81 21.26
N VAL A 294 -0.55 -0.33 20.69
CA VAL A 294 -1.93 -0.52 20.22
C VAL A 294 -2.91 -0.45 21.38
N GLY A 295 -2.66 -1.17 22.47
CA GLY A 295 -3.52 -1.17 23.65
C GLY A 295 -3.70 0.24 24.21
N GLU A 296 -2.62 0.99 24.37
CA GLU A 296 -2.65 2.39 24.79
C GLU A 296 -3.48 3.25 23.83
N PHE A 297 -3.27 3.10 22.52
CA PHE A 297 -4.00 3.85 21.50
C PHE A 297 -5.52 3.61 21.55
N VAL A 298 -5.96 2.37 21.75
CA VAL A 298 -7.39 2.03 21.84
C VAL A 298 -7.95 2.17 23.27
N GLY A 299 -7.16 2.64 24.23
CA GLY A 299 -7.55 2.76 25.63
C GLY A 299 -7.76 1.43 26.36
N ALA A 300 -7.21 0.33 25.84
CA ALA A 300 -7.29 -1.00 26.43
C ALA A 300 -5.96 -1.39 27.09
N LYS A 301 -5.99 -1.72 28.38
CA LYS A 301 -4.82 -2.29 29.06
C LYS A 301 -4.66 -3.75 28.66
N ILE A 302 -3.48 -4.10 28.16
CA ILE A 302 -3.05 -5.49 27.93
C ILE A 302 -1.91 -5.79 28.89
N ASP A 303 -1.98 -6.94 29.57
CA ASP A 303 -0.89 -7.40 30.44
C ASP A 303 0.20 -8.15 29.65
N ASP A 304 1.39 -8.22 30.24
CA ASP A 304 2.57 -8.85 29.61
C ASP A 304 2.34 -10.33 29.31
N ALA A 305 1.49 -11.02 30.09
CA ALA A 305 1.18 -12.43 29.87
C ALA A 305 0.34 -12.63 28.59
N ALA A 306 -0.64 -11.76 28.34
CA ALA A 306 -1.42 -11.76 27.11
C ALA A 306 -0.58 -11.39 25.89
N VAL A 307 0.34 -10.43 26.04
CA VAL A 307 1.31 -10.07 24.98
C VAL A 307 2.23 -11.24 24.67
N GLU A 308 2.80 -11.91 25.67
CA GLU A 308 3.67 -13.05 25.44
C GLU A 308 2.91 -14.23 24.81
N ALA A 309 1.66 -14.50 25.23
CA ALA A 309 0.82 -15.50 24.59
C ALA A 309 0.56 -15.20 23.11
N ALA A 310 0.35 -13.93 22.75
CA ALA A 310 0.21 -13.49 21.37
C ALA A 310 1.50 -13.68 20.57
N ILE A 311 2.66 -13.31 21.13
CA ILE A 311 3.98 -13.50 20.51
C ILE A 311 4.25 -14.98 20.27
N VAL A 312 4.04 -15.85 21.26
CA VAL A 312 4.19 -17.31 21.10
C VAL A 312 3.35 -17.82 19.95
N LYS A 313 2.10 -17.38 19.83
CA LYS A 313 1.21 -17.76 18.73
C LYS A 313 1.67 -17.23 17.37
N ILE A 314 2.16 -15.99 17.29
CA ILE A 314 2.64 -15.37 16.04
C ILE A 314 3.87 -16.10 15.51
N TYR A 315 4.83 -16.41 16.40
CA TYR A 315 6.08 -17.09 16.08
C TYR A 315 5.97 -18.62 16.07
N ALA A 316 4.80 -19.18 16.41
CA ALA A 316 4.59 -20.61 16.35
C ALA A 316 4.91 -21.13 14.93
N PRO A 317 5.76 -22.16 14.81
CA PRO A 317 6.11 -22.73 13.52
C PRO A 317 4.85 -23.27 12.82
N VAL A 318 4.84 -23.24 11.50
CA VAL A 318 3.74 -23.85 10.72
C VAL A 318 3.82 -25.38 10.84
N ALA A 319 5.05 -25.91 10.83
CA ALA A 319 5.38 -27.30 11.10
C ALA A 319 6.75 -27.44 11.81
N PRO A 320 6.99 -28.54 12.55
CA PRO A 320 8.30 -28.84 13.12
C PRO A 320 9.40 -28.89 12.04
N GLY A 321 10.47 -28.12 12.21
CA GLY A 321 11.61 -28.06 11.28
C GLY A 321 11.56 -26.93 10.24
N ASP A 322 10.54 -26.08 10.26
CA ASP A 322 10.40 -24.97 9.32
C ASP A 322 11.47 -23.88 9.47
N LYS A 323 11.74 -23.21 8.34
CA LYS A 323 12.55 -21.98 8.30
C LYS A 323 11.87 -20.85 9.10
N PRO A 324 12.63 -19.80 9.51
CA PRO A 324 12.06 -18.62 10.13
C PRO A 324 10.86 -18.08 9.34
N VAL A 325 9.80 -17.67 10.06
CA VAL A 325 8.57 -17.14 9.46
C VAL A 325 8.92 -15.96 8.53
N PRO A 326 8.56 -16.00 7.23
CA PRO A 326 8.83 -14.90 6.33
C PRO A 326 8.22 -13.60 6.84
N ALA A 327 8.92 -12.48 6.67
CA ALA A 327 8.48 -11.19 7.22
C ALA A 327 7.04 -10.80 6.81
N ARG A 328 6.64 -11.10 5.56
CA ARG A 328 5.27 -10.86 5.08
C ARG A 328 4.22 -11.66 5.84
N GLU A 329 4.54 -12.91 6.18
CA GLU A 329 3.65 -13.77 6.95
C GLU A 329 3.62 -13.33 8.41
N LEU A 330 4.77 -12.91 8.95
CA LEU A 330 4.88 -12.36 10.29
C LEU A 330 4.02 -11.11 10.47
N THR A 331 4.08 -10.13 9.57
CA THR A 331 3.26 -8.91 9.65
C THR A 331 1.77 -9.21 9.54
N ARG A 332 1.37 -10.19 8.70
CA ARG A 332 -0.02 -10.65 8.59
C ARG A 332 -0.51 -11.20 9.92
N ARG A 333 0.23 -12.14 10.53
CA ARG A 333 -0.12 -12.74 11.83
C ARG A 333 -0.20 -11.71 12.95
N ILE A 334 0.74 -10.76 12.98
CA ILE A 334 0.70 -9.66 13.94
C ILE A 334 -0.59 -8.86 13.77
N GLY A 335 -0.97 -8.53 12.52
CA GLY A 335 -2.20 -7.79 12.25
C GLY A 335 -3.46 -8.55 12.67
N GLU A 336 -3.55 -9.84 12.37
CA GLU A 336 -4.67 -10.69 12.77
C GLU A 336 -4.82 -10.79 14.27
N GLU A 337 -3.70 -10.95 14.98
CA GLU A 337 -3.69 -11.05 16.42
C GLU A 337 -3.99 -9.71 17.09
N ALA A 338 -3.56 -8.59 16.50
CA ALA A 338 -3.94 -7.24 16.92
C ALA A 338 -5.44 -7.00 16.78
N LEU A 339 -6.04 -7.39 15.65
CA LEU A 339 -7.49 -7.31 15.45
C LEU A 339 -8.27 -8.19 16.43
N ARG A 340 -7.72 -9.35 16.78
CA ARG A 340 -8.32 -10.26 17.78
C ARG A 340 -8.29 -9.66 19.18
N LEU A 341 -7.16 -9.11 19.60
CA LEU A 341 -6.96 -8.55 20.93
C LEU A 341 -7.61 -7.16 21.08
N PHE A 342 -7.64 -6.39 20.00
CA PHE A 342 -8.11 -5.02 19.96
C PHE A 342 -9.06 -4.80 18.78
N PRO A 343 -10.32 -5.26 18.87
CA PRO A 343 -11.28 -5.09 17.79
C PRO A 343 -11.49 -3.61 17.37
N GLY A 344 -11.26 -2.68 18.30
CA GLY A 344 -11.28 -1.23 18.07
C GLY A 344 -10.00 -0.64 17.46
N ILE A 345 -9.14 -1.42 16.81
CA ILE A 345 -8.01 -0.89 16.02
C ILE A 345 -8.32 -0.79 14.51
N ALA A 346 -9.28 -1.57 14.02
CA ALA A 346 -9.81 -1.46 12.65
C ALA A 346 -10.72 -0.25 12.47
N SER A 347 -10.99 0.43 13.57
CA SER A 347 -11.99 1.45 13.79
C SER A 347 -11.28 2.81 13.85
#